data_AF-A0A0Q4GV49-F1
#
_entry.id   AF-A0A0Q4GV49-F1
#
_cell.length_a   1.000
_cell.length_b   1.000
_cell.length_c   1.000
_cell.angle_alpha   90.00
_cell.angle_beta   90.00
_cell.angle_gamma   90.00
#
_symmetry.space_group_name_H-M   'P 1'
#
loop_
_entity.id
_entity.type
_entity.pdbx_description
1 polymer ?
#
loop_
_entity_poly.entity_id
_entity_poly.type
_entity_poly.pdbx_seq_one_letter_code
_entity_poly.pdbx_strand_id
1 'polypeptide(L)'
;MPIPSLSETDLEAYQIDLSNPEKSTGELFIKLNGLYQRFAGNEQLLANFEYASALNSLENDYSSKKEHYNKEIAELKRQFKQLDNRIIAAEQKLRHGIPEDLMVMDKIIAEQESIVEDQEKLNNAESFIVEQVRKIDIAHGKDLQKLEQQQNNRNTPFQSKFSAFNEQMKLAEKRITLKLSAFSLIAIIGIPLVIDAIFSSIGMPALGKNTNNLILTHYMFLISLILIEVFMADKIRSRISRMLSISYLKDSVSTLQNLLAENRKQIFKVESDHHITIAEFIKQNAAE
;
A
#
# COMPACT_ATOMS: atom_id res chain seq x y z
N MET A 1 5.85 19.50 1.44
CA MET A 1 4.85 19.11 2.46
C MET A 1 4.37 17.72 2.14
N PRO A 2 4.22 16.81 3.12
CA PRO A 2 3.66 15.49 2.87
C PRO A 2 2.26 15.64 2.28
N ILE A 3 1.98 14.87 1.23
CA ILE A 3 0.67 14.85 0.59
C ILE A 3 -0.30 14.15 1.56
N PRO A 4 -1.40 14.80 1.99
CA PRO A 4 -2.33 14.19 2.92
C PRO A 4 -2.98 12.95 2.29
N SER A 5 -3.14 11.89 3.09
CA SER A 5 -3.82 10.66 2.66
C SER A 5 -5.21 10.95 2.11
N LEU A 6 -5.63 10.15 1.14
CA LEU A 6 -6.96 10.21 0.55
C LEU A 6 -8.02 9.75 1.57
N SER A 7 -9.09 10.52 1.72
CA SER A 7 -10.29 10.16 2.49
C SER A 7 -11.51 9.97 1.60
N GLU A 8 -12.58 9.41 2.15
CA GLU A 8 -13.88 9.32 1.46
C GLU A 8 -14.47 10.70 1.16
N THR A 9 -14.31 11.66 2.07
CA THR A 9 -14.80 13.03 1.88
C THR A 9 -14.17 13.69 0.66
N ASP A 10 -12.93 13.35 0.30
CA ASP A 10 -12.28 13.84 -0.91
C ASP A 10 -12.92 13.26 -2.18
N LEU A 11 -13.30 11.98 -2.15
CA LEU A 11 -13.97 11.31 -3.25
C LEU A 11 -15.40 11.81 -3.42
N GLU A 12 -16.13 12.05 -2.32
CA GLU A 12 -17.44 12.69 -2.32
C GLU A 12 -17.37 14.11 -2.89
N ALA A 13 -16.39 14.92 -2.45
CA ALA A 13 -16.17 16.26 -2.99
C ALA A 13 -15.86 16.23 -4.50
N TYR A 14 -15.15 15.20 -4.97
CA TYR A 14 -14.91 15.03 -6.40
C TYR A 14 -16.17 14.60 -7.17
N GLN A 15 -17.03 13.75 -6.59
CA GLN A 15 -18.32 13.38 -7.19
C GLN A 15 -19.27 14.58 -7.32
N ILE A 16 -19.24 15.51 -6.35
CA ILE A 16 -19.98 16.77 -6.42
C ILE A 16 -19.46 17.61 -7.61
N ASP A 17 -18.14 17.74 -7.77
CA ASP A 17 -17.55 18.45 -8.91
C ASP A 17 -17.88 17.79 -10.26
N LEU A 18 -17.92 16.45 -10.32
CA LEU A 18 -18.38 15.69 -11.49
C LEU A 18 -19.86 15.92 -11.83
N SER A 19 -20.65 16.38 -10.88
CA SER A 19 -22.06 16.71 -11.07
C SER A 19 -22.27 18.17 -11.48
N ASN A 20 -21.30 19.05 -11.18
CA ASN A 20 -21.38 20.47 -11.52
C ASN A 20 -21.00 20.73 -13.00
N PRO A 21 -21.95 21.09 -13.89
CA PRO A 21 -21.70 21.29 -15.32
C PRO A 21 -20.77 22.46 -15.66
N GLU A 22 -20.57 23.40 -14.73
CA GLU A 22 -19.71 24.57 -14.94
C GLU A 22 -18.22 24.27 -14.74
N LYS A 23 -17.90 23.13 -14.11
CA LYS A 23 -16.51 22.71 -13.90
C LYS A 23 -15.84 22.30 -15.21
N SER A 24 -14.64 22.84 -15.43
CA SER A 24 -13.80 22.50 -16.58
C SER A 24 -13.33 21.05 -16.51
N THR A 25 -13.44 20.33 -17.61
CA THR A 25 -12.93 18.96 -17.75
C THR A 25 -11.43 18.86 -17.41
N GLY A 26 -10.63 19.85 -17.78
CA GLY A 26 -9.19 19.86 -17.48
C GLY A 26 -8.92 19.93 -15.98
N GLU A 27 -9.69 20.75 -15.24
CA GLU A 27 -9.62 20.80 -13.77
C GLU A 27 -10.00 19.45 -13.14
N LEU A 28 -11.01 18.77 -13.70
CA LEU A 28 -11.43 17.45 -13.23
C LEU A 28 -10.34 16.39 -13.44
N PHE A 29 -9.60 16.41 -14.54
CA PHE A 29 -8.45 15.51 -14.75
C PHE A 29 -7.29 15.82 -13.79
N ILE A 30 -6.96 17.10 -13.59
CA ILE A 30 -5.91 17.51 -12.64
C ILE A 30 -6.27 17.06 -11.22
N LYS A 31 -7.52 17.30 -10.80
CA LYS A 31 -7.98 16.91 -9.46
C LYS A 31 -7.99 15.38 -9.30
N LEU A 32 -8.40 14.63 -10.33
CA LEU A 32 -8.33 13.16 -10.33
C LEU A 32 -6.90 12.66 -10.15
N ASN A 33 -5.93 13.25 -10.85
CA ASN A 33 -4.52 12.94 -10.68
C ASN A 33 -4.05 13.14 -9.24
N GLY A 34 -4.44 14.27 -8.64
CA GLY A 34 -4.16 14.55 -7.23
C GLY A 34 -4.73 13.48 -6.30
N LEU A 35 -5.95 12.99 -6.55
CA LEU A 35 -6.55 11.93 -5.74
C LEU A 35 -5.79 10.60 -5.85
N TYR A 36 -5.34 10.22 -7.05
CA TYR A 36 -4.49 9.04 -7.24
C TYR A 36 -3.14 9.17 -6.53
N GLN A 37 -2.51 10.35 -6.56
CA GLN A 37 -1.27 10.60 -5.81
C GLN A 37 -1.48 10.50 -4.30
N ARG A 38 -2.60 11.02 -3.79
CA ARG A 38 -2.97 10.89 -2.37
C ARG A 38 -3.21 9.43 -1.98
N PHE A 39 -3.87 8.65 -2.83
CA PHE A 39 -4.06 7.21 -2.62
C PHE A 39 -2.73 6.44 -2.59
N ALA A 40 -1.73 6.85 -3.37
CA ALA A 40 -0.38 6.29 -3.26
C ALA A 40 0.18 6.46 -1.84
N GLY A 41 -0.11 7.60 -1.19
CA GLY A 41 0.22 7.80 0.22
C GLY A 41 -0.46 6.78 1.15
N ASN A 42 -1.74 6.47 0.93
CA ASN A 42 -2.46 5.46 1.73
C ASN A 42 -1.86 4.06 1.60
N GLU A 43 -1.50 3.65 0.38
CA GLU A 43 -0.91 2.34 0.15
C GLU A 43 0.52 2.24 0.70
N GLN A 44 1.33 3.31 0.59
CA GLN A 44 2.64 3.36 1.22
C GLN A 44 2.53 3.26 2.75
N LEU A 45 1.55 3.97 3.33
CA LEU A 45 1.27 3.89 4.76
C LEU A 45 0.89 2.46 5.18
N LEU A 46 0.01 1.81 4.42
CA LEU A 46 -0.35 0.41 4.66
C LEU A 46 0.88 -0.52 4.57
N ALA A 47 1.73 -0.34 3.54
CA ALA A 47 2.93 -1.15 3.40
C ALA A 47 3.91 -0.99 4.57
N ASN A 48 4.10 0.24 5.04
CA ASN A 48 4.94 0.52 6.21
C ASN A 48 4.32 -0.06 7.49
N PHE A 49 3.00 0.08 7.65
CA PHE A 49 2.27 -0.43 8.81
C PHE A 49 2.31 -1.96 8.90
N GLU A 50 2.10 -2.66 7.78
CA GLU A 50 2.23 -4.11 7.68
C GLU A 50 3.63 -4.59 8.07
N TYR A 51 4.66 -3.96 7.51
CA TYR A 51 6.05 -4.31 7.81
C TYR A 51 6.38 -4.10 9.29
N ALA A 52 6.06 -2.92 9.83
CA ALA A 52 6.37 -2.60 11.22
C ALA A 52 5.60 -3.50 12.21
N SER A 53 4.34 -3.80 11.92
CA SER A 53 3.52 -4.68 12.78
C SER A 53 4.04 -6.12 12.77
N ALA A 54 4.41 -6.63 11.61
CA ALA A 54 5.01 -7.96 11.47
C ALA A 54 6.39 -8.03 12.14
N LEU A 55 7.23 -7.00 11.97
CA LEU A 55 8.54 -6.91 12.60
C LEU A 55 8.42 -6.90 14.13
N ASN A 56 7.56 -6.04 14.68
CA ASN A 56 7.33 -5.97 16.12
C ASN A 56 6.82 -7.32 16.68
N SER A 57 5.92 -7.98 15.95
CA SER A 57 5.42 -9.32 16.34
C SER A 57 6.54 -10.36 16.35
N LEU A 58 7.41 -10.33 15.34
CA LEU A 58 8.56 -11.22 15.23
C LEU A 58 9.59 -10.97 16.35
N GLU A 59 9.89 -9.72 16.64
CA GLU A 59 10.79 -9.32 17.73
C GLU A 59 10.25 -9.71 19.11
N ASN A 60 8.94 -9.56 19.33
CA ASN A 60 8.30 -9.97 20.58
C ASN A 60 8.32 -11.48 20.77
N ASP A 61 8.03 -12.26 19.72
CA ASP A 61 8.11 -13.73 19.77
C ASP A 61 9.55 -14.21 20.02
N TYR A 62 10.53 -13.60 19.33
CA TYR A 62 11.95 -13.90 19.56
C TYR A 62 12.37 -13.57 20.99
N SER A 63 12.04 -12.37 21.47
CA SER A 63 12.35 -11.91 22.82
C SER A 63 11.73 -12.82 23.89
N SER A 64 10.46 -13.20 23.72
CA SER A 64 9.75 -14.09 24.63
C SER A 64 10.38 -15.48 24.71
N LYS A 65 10.70 -16.08 23.55
CA LYS A 65 11.40 -17.37 23.47
C LYS A 65 12.78 -17.30 24.11
N LYS A 66 13.55 -16.25 23.83
CA LYS A 66 14.89 -16.05 24.39
C LYS A 66 14.85 -15.87 25.91
N GLU A 67 13.86 -15.14 26.43
CA GLU A 67 13.67 -14.96 27.86
C GLU A 67 13.38 -16.31 28.56
N HIS A 68 12.54 -17.16 27.96
CA HIS A 68 12.26 -18.50 28.47
C HIS A 68 13.54 -19.34 28.60
N TYR A 69 14.32 -19.47 27.52
CA TYR A 69 15.57 -20.26 27.57
C TYR A 69 16.66 -19.60 28.43
N ASN A 70 16.72 -18.28 28.53
CA ASN A 70 17.63 -17.61 29.46
C ASN A 70 17.32 -17.97 30.92
N LYS A 71 16.04 -18.12 31.28
CA LYS A 71 15.64 -18.60 32.61
C LYS A 71 16.07 -20.06 32.84
N GLU A 72 15.90 -20.92 31.84
CA GLU A 72 16.36 -22.31 31.93
C GLU A 72 17.89 -22.42 32.06
N ILE A 73 18.66 -21.63 31.31
CA ILE A 73 20.13 -21.55 31.43
C ILE A 73 20.54 -21.10 32.84
N ALA A 74 19.85 -20.11 33.41
CA ALA A 74 20.14 -19.63 34.75
C ALA A 74 19.91 -20.72 35.81
N GLU A 75 18.83 -21.52 35.66
CA GLU A 75 18.56 -22.65 36.55
C GLU A 75 19.58 -23.77 36.37
N LEU A 76 19.97 -24.10 35.14
CA LEU A 76 21.03 -25.08 34.86
C LEU A 76 22.36 -24.68 35.49
N LYS A 77 22.75 -23.41 35.38
CA LYS A 77 23.97 -22.89 36.04
C LYS A 77 23.90 -23.03 37.56
N ARG A 78 22.72 -22.84 38.16
CA ARG A 78 22.51 -23.05 39.59
C ARG A 78 22.65 -24.53 39.95
N GLN A 79 22.11 -25.44 39.15
CA GLN A 79 22.23 -26.89 39.36
C GLN A 79 23.68 -27.37 39.20
N PHE A 80 24.41 -26.90 38.19
CA PHE A 80 25.84 -27.17 38.04
C PHE A 80 26.65 -26.71 39.25
N LYS A 81 26.36 -25.52 39.79
CA LYS A 81 27.04 -25.04 41.01
C LYS A 81 26.74 -25.92 42.23
N GLN A 82 25.53 -26.45 42.34
CA GLN A 82 25.19 -27.39 43.40
C GLN A 82 25.93 -28.71 43.24
N LEU A 83 26.05 -29.22 42.02
CA LEU A 83 26.81 -30.43 41.70
C LEU A 83 28.31 -30.22 41.98
N ASP A 84 28.87 -29.09 41.59
CA ASP A 84 30.29 -28.74 41.84
C ASP A 84 30.60 -28.71 43.35
N ASN A 85 29.70 -28.15 44.16
CA ASN A 85 29.81 -28.22 45.62
C ASN A 85 29.76 -29.67 46.16
N ARG A 86 28.93 -30.54 45.57
CA ARG A 86 28.86 -31.98 45.94
C ARG A 86 30.15 -32.70 45.56
N ILE A 87 30.70 -32.42 44.38
CA ILE A 87 31.99 -32.95 43.92
C ILE A 87 33.10 -32.56 44.89
N ILE A 88 33.24 -31.26 45.21
CA ILE A 88 34.25 -30.77 46.16
C ILE A 88 34.09 -31.44 47.53
N ALA A 89 32.86 -31.62 48.01
CA ALA A 89 32.60 -32.29 49.29
C ALA A 89 32.98 -33.79 49.25
N ALA A 90 32.71 -34.48 48.14
CA ALA A 90 33.11 -35.87 47.94
C ALA A 90 34.64 -36.01 47.85
N GLU A 91 35.31 -35.12 47.11
CA GLU A 91 36.77 -35.06 47.01
C GLU A 91 37.44 -34.78 48.36
N GLN A 92 36.88 -33.86 49.16
CA GLN A 92 37.38 -33.61 50.50
C GLN A 92 37.27 -34.85 51.37
N LYS A 93 36.14 -35.58 51.34
CA LYS A 93 35.99 -36.83 52.11
C LYS A 93 37.03 -37.88 51.73
N LEU A 94 37.36 -37.99 50.44
CA LEU A 94 38.42 -38.89 49.96
C LEU A 94 39.83 -38.46 50.39
N ARG A 95 40.11 -37.14 50.42
CA ARG A 95 41.40 -36.60 50.87
C ARG A 95 41.68 -36.80 52.36
N HIS A 96 40.65 -36.96 53.19
CA HIS A 96 40.83 -37.24 54.63
C HIS A 96 41.17 -38.71 54.93
N GLY A 97 41.32 -39.55 53.90
CA GLY A 97 41.71 -40.95 54.00
C GLY A 97 40.63 -41.88 53.45
N ILE A 98 41.05 -43.02 52.87
CA ILE A 98 40.12 -44.09 52.49
C ILE A 98 39.57 -44.69 53.78
N PRO A 99 38.25 -44.70 54.00
CA PRO A 99 37.66 -45.31 55.20
C PRO A 99 38.10 -46.78 55.32
N GLU A 100 38.51 -47.20 56.50
CA GLU A 100 38.79 -48.63 56.79
C GLU A 100 37.50 -49.47 56.83
N ASP A 101 36.34 -48.81 56.93
CA ASP A 101 35.01 -49.42 56.92
C ASP A 101 34.45 -49.51 55.48
N LEU A 102 34.24 -50.75 55.03
CA LEU A 102 33.62 -51.09 53.74
C LEU A 102 32.25 -50.42 53.54
N MET A 103 31.43 -50.28 54.59
CA MET A 103 30.11 -49.63 54.45
C MET A 103 30.22 -48.14 54.13
N VAL A 104 31.26 -47.48 54.64
CA VAL A 104 31.52 -46.06 54.36
C VAL A 104 32.09 -45.90 52.95
N MET A 105 32.90 -46.86 52.51
CA MET A 105 33.42 -46.91 51.14
C MET A 105 32.29 -47.08 50.11
N ASP A 106 31.38 -48.03 50.32
CA ASP A 106 30.22 -48.24 49.44
C ASP A 106 29.33 -47.00 49.34
N LYS A 107 29.16 -46.28 50.45
CA LYS A 107 28.39 -45.02 50.47
C LYS A 107 29.07 -43.90 49.67
N ILE A 108 30.40 -43.83 49.67
CA ILE A 108 31.14 -42.85 48.87
C ILE A 108 31.04 -43.21 47.38
N ILE A 109 31.17 -44.49 47.02
CA ILE A 109 31.03 -44.97 45.65
C ILE A 109 29.63 -44.65 45.11
N ALA A 110 28.58 -44.98 45.86
CA ALA A 110 27.20 -44.67 45.46
C ALA A 110 26.95 -43.16 45.26
N GLU A 111 27.56 -42.31 46.10
CA GLU A 111 27.48 -40.85 45.93
C GLU A 111 28.23 -40.39 44.66
N GLN A 112 29.40 -40.97 44.36
CA GLN A 112 30.13 -40.65 43.13
C GLN A 112 29.38 -41.10 41.87
N GLU A 113 28.78 -42.29 41.88
CA GLU A 113 27.93 -42.78 40.80
C GLU A 113 26.72 -41.86 40.59
N SER A 114 26.06 -41.43 41.67
CA SER A 114 24.98 -40.44 41.61
C SER A 114 25.44 -39.09 41.05
N ILE A 115 26.62 -38.60 41.45
CA ILE A 115 27.19 -37.35 40.93
C ILE A 115 27.44 -37.46 39.42
N VAL A 116 27.98 -38.59 38.94
CA VAL A 116 28.24 -38.82 37.51
C VAL A 116 26.92 -38.85 36.72
N GLU A 117 25.90 -39.53 37.24
CA GLU A 117 24.59 -39.59 36.60
C GLU A 117 23.94 -38.19 36.51
N ASP A 118 24.01 -37.41 37.60
CA ASP A 118 23.50 -36.03 37.62
C ASP A 118 24.31 -35.13 36.67
N GLN A 119 25.63 -35.31 36.57
CA GLN A 119 26.47 -34.58 35.62
C GLN A 119 26.06 -34.87 34.18
N GLU A 120 25.84 -36.14 33.83
CA GLU A 120 25.43 -36.53 32.49
C GLU A 120 24.04 -35.94 32.14
N LYS A 121 23.09 -35.97 33.09
CA LYS A 121 21.78 -35.34 32.92
C LYS A 121 21.89 -33.83 32.67
N LEU A 122 22.71 -33.13 33.45
CA LEU A 122 22.92 -31.69 33.29
C LEU A 122 23.61 -31.35 31.95
N ASN A 123 24.62 -32.12 31.55
CA ASN A 123 25.30 -31.94 30.26
C ASN A 123 24.35 -32.16 29.07
N ASN A 124 23.47 -33.17 29.16
CA ASN A 124 22.46 -33.43 28.14
C ASN A 124 21.42 -32.30 28.07
N ALA A 125 20.99 -31.78 29.22
CA ALA A 125 20.07 -30.66 29.29
C ALA A 125 20.69 -29.36 28.75
N GLU A 126 21.97 -29.09 29.07
CA GLU A 126 22.72 -27.96 28.50
C GLU A 126 22.81 -28.06 26.97
N SER A 127 23.22 -29.22 26.46
CA SER A 127 23.33 -29.47 25.02
C SER A 127 21.99 -29.27 24.30
N PHE A 128 20.89 -29.73 24.91
CA PHE A 128 19.55 -29.52 24.39
C PHE A 128 19.18 -28.03 24.32
N ILE A 129 19.37 -27.28 25.40
CA ILE A 129 19.01 -25.85 25.44
C ILE A 129 19.84 -25.04 24.45
N VAL A 130 21.15 -25.29 24.36
CA VAL A 130 22.03 -24.61 23.39
C VAL A 130 21.53 -24.84 21.96
N GLU A 131 21.14 -26.07 21.62
CA GLU A 131 20.59 -26.39 20.30
C GLU A 131 19.23 -25.72 20.07
N GLN A 132 18.38 -25.61 21.09
CA GLN A 132 17.09 -24.91 20.97
C GLN A 132 17.26 -23.40 20.77
N VAL A 133 18.17 -22.76 21.51
CA VAL A 133 18.51 -21.34 21.30
C VAL A 133 19.04 -21.12 19.89
N ARG A 134 19.93 -22.00 19.41
CA ARG A 134 20.44 -21.94 18.03
C ARG A 134 19.33 -22.05 16.99
N LYS A 135 18.36 -22.94 17.18
CA LYS A 135 17.20 -23.06 16.28
C LYS A 135 16.35 -21.80 16.27
N ILE A 136 16.15 -21.16 17.43
CA ILE A 136 15.42 -19.89 17.53
C ILE A 136 16.14 -18.78 16.78
N ASP A 137 17.46 -18.64 16.97
CA ASP A 137 18.25 -17.62 16.27
C ASP A 137 18.21 -17.82 14.74
N ILE A 138 18.33 -19.08 14.29
CA ILE A 138 18.24 -19.41 12.86
C ILE A 138 16.84 -19.13 12.31
N ALA A 139 15.78 -19.50 13.04
CA ALA A 139 14.40 -19.27 12.62
C ALA A 139 14.11 -17.77 12.52
N HIS A 140 14.46 -17.00 13.55
CA HIS A 140 14.33 -15.55 13.55
C HIS A 140 15.07 -14.90 12.38
N GLY A 141 16.32 -15.29 12.11
CA GLY A 141 17.07 -14.78 10.96
C GLY A 141 16.41 -15.09 9.61
N LYS A 142 15.84 -16.28 9.45
CA LYS A 142 15.10 -16.67 8.23
C LYS A 142 13.80 -15.88 8.06
N ASP A 143 13.05 -15.72 9.15
CA ASP A 143 11.78 -15.00 9.14
C ASP A 143 11.99 -13.49 8.88
N LEU A 144 13.06 -12.91 9.46
CA LEU A 144 13.48 -11.53 9.20
C LEU A 144 13.85 -11.34 7.72
N GLN A 145 14.69 -12.22 7.17
CA GLN A 145 15.08 -12.15 5.75
C GLN A 145 13.87 -12.28 4.82
N LYS A 146 12.91 -13.15 5.15
CA LYS A 146 11.66 -13.30 4.41
C LYS A 146 10.82 -12.03 4.48
N LEU A 147 10.73 -11.39 5.63
CA LEU A 147 9.99 -10.14 5.83
C LEU A 147 10.60 -8.99 5.02
N GLU A 148 11.93 -8.83 5.06
CA GLU A 148 12.66 -7.85 4.26
C GLU A 148 12.49 -8.09 2.76
N GLN A 149 12.54 -9.36 2.32
CA GLN A 149 12.31 -9.71 0.92
C GLN A 149 10.88 -9.40 0.49
N GLN A 150 9.88 -9.63 1.34
CA GLN A 150 8.48 -9.26 1.09
C GLN A 150 8.32 -7.74 0.96
N GLN A 151 8.97 -6.96 1.83
CA GLN A 151 8.96 -5.50 1.75
C GLN A 151 9.57 -5.01 0.44
N ASN A 152 10.73 -5.53 0.06
CA ASN A 152 11.41 -5.18 -1.20
C ASN A 152 10.57 -5.57 -2.43
N ASN A 153 10.00 -6.77 -2.44
CA ASN A 153 9.14 -7.25 -3.51
C ASN A 153 7.83 -6.45 -3.65
N ARG A 154 7.41 -5.71 -2.61
CA ARG A 154 6.21 -4.86 -2.66
C ARG A 154 6.51 -3.44 -3.12
N ASN A 155 7.67 -2.89 -2.77
CA ASN A 155 8.05 -1.52 -3.14
C ASN A 155 8.26 -1.33 -4.65
N THR A 156 8.78 -2.33 -5.36
CA THR A 156 9.05 -2.20 -6.82
C THR A 156 7.77 -2.23 -7.69
N PRO A 157 6.81 -3.16 -7.47
CA PRO A 157 5.53 -3.14 -8.21
C PRO A 157 4.63 -1.97 -7.84
N PHE A 158 4.84 -1.38 -6.66
CA PHE A 158 4.07 -0.23 -6.20
C PHE A 158 4.27 0.97 -7.14
N GLN A 159 5.52 1.36 -7.40
CA GLN A 159 5.83 2.49 -8.27
C GLN A 159 5.33 2.29 -9.71
N SER A 160 5.42 1.05 -10.23
CA SER A 160 4.96 0.73 -11.58
C SER A 160 3.43 0.74 -11.73
N LYS A 161 2.68 0.37 -10.69
CA LYS A 161 1.21 0.44 -10.68
C LYS A 161 0.72 1.89 -10.76
N PHE A 162 1.31 2.80 -9.99
CA PHE A 162 0.94 4.22 -10.00
C PHE A 162 1.40 4.95 -11.27
N SER A 163 2.57 4.61 -11.81
CA SER A 163 3.00 5.13 -13.10
C SER A 163 2.04 4.69 -14.22
N ALA A 164 1.58 3.43 -14.20
CA ALA A 164 0.60 2.92 -15.16
C ALA A 164 -0.74 3.67 -15.07
N PHE A 165 -1.26 3.95 -13.88
CA PHE A 165 -2.48 4.76 -13.73
C PHE A 165 -2.32 6.18 -14.31
N ASN A 166 -1.19 6.83 -14.02
CA ASN A 166 -0.90 8.16 -14.55
C ASN A 166 -0.78 8.15 -16.09
N GLU A 167 -0.11 7.15 -16.66
CA GLU A 167 -0.01 7.00 -18.11
C GLU A 167 -1.37 6.73 -18.77
N GLN A 168 -2.18 5.83 -18.20
CA GLN A 168 -3.53 5.56 -18.71
C GLN A 168 -4.39 6.82 -18.71
N MET A 169 -4.32 7.62 -17.65
CA MET A 169 -5.06 8.87 -17.56
C MET A 169 -4.58 9.91 -18.57
N LYS A 170 -3.25 10.07 -18.75
CA LYS A 170 -2.70 10.96 -19.80
C LYS A 170 -3.13 10.53 -21.20
N LEU A 171 -3.12 9.22 -21.48
CA LEU A 171 -3.58 8.68 -22.75
C LEU A 171 -5.09 8.91 -22.95
N ALA A 172 -5.89 8.73 -21.91
CA ALA A 172 -7.33 9.01 -21.94
C ALA A 172 -7.60 10.49 -22.20
N GLU A 173 -6.94 11.39 -21.49
CA GLU A 173 -7.04 12.84 -21.68
C GLU A 173 -6.64 13.24 -23.11
N LYS A 174 -5.52 12.73 -23.63
CA LYS A 174 -5.08 13.00 -25.01
C LYS A 174 -6.09 12.50 -26.04
N ARG A 175 -6.63 11.29 -25.86
CA ARG A 175 -7.63 10.70 -26.75
C ARG A 175 -8.93 11.52 -26.74
N ILE A 176 -9.36 11.97 -25.57
CA ILE A 176 -10.54 12.82 -25.40
C ILE A 176 -10.33 14.18 -26.07
N THR A 177 -9.17 14.81 -25.88
CA THR A 177 -8.84 16.10 -26.51
C THR A 177 -8.81 16.00 -28.03
N LEU A 178 -8.29 14.90 -28.59
CA LEU A 178 -8.34 14.65 -30.04
C LEU A 178 -9.79 14.49 -30.54
N LYS A 179 -10.61 13.69 -29.85
CA LYS A 179 -12.04 13.55 -30.19
C LYS A 179 -12.78 14.87 -30.07
N LEU A 180 -12.52 15.65 -29.03
CA LEU A 180 -13.09 16.97 -28.82
C LEU A 180 -12.79 17.89 -30.01
N SER A 181 -11.54 17.93 -30.47
CA SER A 181 -11.16 18.74 -31.64
C SER A 181 -11.99 18.36 -32.87
N ALA A 182 -12.10 17.06 -33.18
CA ALA A 182 -12.88 16.58 -34.31
C ALA A 182 -14.39 16.87 -34.18
N PHE A 183 -15.00 16.51 -33.04
CA PHE A 183 -16.44 16.69 -32.84
C PHE A 183 -16.85 18.17 -32.71
N SER A 184 -16.01 19.01 -32.08
CA SER A 184 -16.29 20.44 -32.00
C SER A 184 -16.18 21.11 -33.37
N LEU A 185 -15.20 20.73 -34.20
CA LEU A 185 -15.09 21.22 -35.57
C LEU A 185 -16.32 20.84 -36.41
N ILE A 186 -16.76 19.57 -36.32
CA ILE A 186 -17.98 19.10 -36.99
C ILE A 186 -19.21 19.88 -36.51
N ALA A 187 -19.34 20.16 -35.22
CA ALA A 187 -20.47 20.92 -34.69
C ALA A 187 -20.42 22.40 -35.10
N ILE A 188 -19.25 23.05 -35.02
CA ILE A 188 -19.05 24.46 -35.35
C ILE A 188 -19.30 24.72 -36.85
N ILE A 189 -18.90 23.80 -37.74
CA ILE A 189 -19.13 23.93 -39.19
C ILE A 189 -20.50 23.36 -39.60
N GLY A 190 -20.91 22.26 -38.98
CA GLY A 190 -22.12 21.53 -39.33
C GLY A 190 -23.40 22.29 -38.99
N ILE A 191 -23.45 23.01 -37.86
CA ILE A 191 -24.63 23.81 -37.51
C ILE A 191 -24.90 24.92 -38.56
N PRO A 192 -23.90 25.74 -38.95
CA PRO A 192 -24.04 26.68 -40.07
C PRO A 192 -24.50 26.03 -41.38
N LEU A 193 -23.98 24.85 -41.74
CA LEU A 193 -24.38 24.14 -42.95
C LEU A 193 -25.86 23.71 -42.92
N VAL A 194 -26.33 23.22 -41.78
CA VAL A 194 -27.75 22.85 -41.61
C VAL A 194 -28.64 24.08 -41.69
N ILE A 195 -28.23 25.21 -41.08
CA ILE A 195 -28.96 26.48 -41.18
C ILE A 195 -29.05 26.92 -42.64
N ASP A 196 -27.93 26.95 -43.37
CA ASP A 196 -27.88 27.35 -44.77
C ASP A 196 -28.76 26.47 -45.67
N ALA A 197 -28.78 25.15 -45.43
CA ALA A 197 -29.65 24.21 -46.14
C ALA A 197 -31.15 24.46 -45.88
N ILE A 198 -31.52 24.72 -44.61
CA ILE A 198 -32.91 25.04 -44.25
C ILE A 198 -33.36 26.33 -44.96
N PHE A 199 -32.56 27.39 -44.88
CA PHE A 199 -32.88 28.67 -45.53
C PHE A 199 -32.96 28.57 -47.06
N SER A 200 -32.08 27.77 -47.66
CA SER A 200 -32.12 27.45 -49.09
C SER A 200 -33.39 26.68 -49.48
N SER A 201 -33.83 25.74 -48.64
CA SER A 201 -35.03 24.91 -48.89
C SER A 201 -36.36 25.67 -48.75
N ILE A 202 -36.40 26.71 -47.91
CA ILE A 202 -37.58 27.57 -47.70
C ILE A 202 -37.72 28.63 -48.81
N GLY A 203 -36.80 28.63 -49.78
CA GLY A 203 -36.87 29.52 -50.94
C GLY A 203 -36.59 30.98 -50.60
N MET A 204 -35.88 31.26 -49.48
CA MET A 204 -35.27 32.56 -49.30
C MET A 204 -34.20 32.69 -50.39
N PRO A 205 -34.39 33.57 -51.39
CA PRO A 205 -33.47 33.64 -52.49
C PRO A 205 -32.16 34.21 -51.97
N ALA A 206 -31.04 33.57 -52.32
CA ALA A 206 -29.79 34.30 -52.52
C ALA A 206 -30.14 35.59 -53.25
N LEU A 207 -29.83 36.74 -52.65
CA LEU A 207 -30.11 38.05 -53.24
C LEU A 207 -29.55 38.08 -54.67
N GLY A 208 -30.45 37.99 -55.65
CA GLY A 208 -30.17 38.20 -57.07
C GLY A 208 -30.03 36.92 -57.90
N LYS A 209 -30.89 36.79 -58.91
CA LYS A 209 -30.79 35.88 -60.06
C LYS A 209 -29.58 36.18 -60.99
N ASN A 210 -28.39 36.46 -60.44
CA ASN A 210 -27.16 36.57 -61.21
C ASN A 210 -26.08 35.69 -60.57
N THR A 211 -26.10 34.44 -61.00
CA THR A 211 -25.15 33.38 -60.71
C THR A 211 -23.80 33.73 -61.32
N ASN A 212 -22.83 34.05 -60.46
CA ASN A 212 -21.39 33.85 -60.70
C ASN A 212 -20.57 33.99 -59.41
N ASN A 213 -21.17 34.52 -58.32
CA ASN A 213 -20.51 34.63 -57.02
C ASN A 213 -21.02 33.56 -56.04
N LEU A 214 -20.28 32.46 -55.95
CA LEU A 214 -20.52 31.35 -55.02
C LEU A 214 -20.62 31.82 -53.56
N ILE A 215 -19.90 32.90 -53.21
CA ILE A 215 -19.88 33.53 -51.88
C ILE A 215 -21.24 34.16 -51.51
N LEU A 216 -21.93 34.80 -52.47
CA LEU A 216 -23.23 35.45 -52.23
C LEU A 216 -24.38 34.43 -52.09
N THR A 217 -24.16 33.21 -52.57
CA THR A 217 -25.17 32.13 -52.53
C THR A 217 -25.26 31.48 -51.14
N HIS A 218 -24.18 31.52 -50.34
CA HIS A 218 -24.08 30.93 -49.00
C HIS A 218 -23.86 31.98 -47.90
N TYR A 219 -24.48 33.16 -48.02
CA TYR A 219 -24.28 34.23 -47.05
C TYR A 219 -24.82 33.87 -45.66
N MET A 220 -25.88 33.06 -45.58
CA MET A 220 -26.45 32.56 -44.32
C MET A 220 -25.49 31.61 -43.60
N PHE A 221 -24.79 30.75 -44.34
CA PHE A 221 -23.67 29.98 -43.80
C PHE A 221 -22.60 30.88 -43.17
N LEU A 222 -22.13 31.92 -43.88
CA LEU A 222 -21.08 32.80 -43.35
C LEU A 222 -21.51 33.56 -42.09
N ILE A 223 -22.72 34.12 -42.08
CA ILE A 223 -23.26 34.83 -40.90
C ILE A 223 -23.41 33.88 -39.72
N SER A 224 -23.99 32.70 -39.94
CA SER A 224 -24.18 31.71 -38.87
C SER A 224 -22.87 31.15 -38.34
N LEU A 225 -21.87 30.94 -39.21
CA LEU A 225 -20.52 30.51 -38.81
C LEU A 225 -19.86 31.56 -37.90
N ILE A 226 -19.90 32.84 -38.26
CA ILE A 226 -19.34 33.92 -37.43
C ILE A 226 -20.05 34.00 -36.08
N LEU A 227 -21.39 33.97 -36.06
CA LEU A 227 -22.15 34.01 -34.83
C LEU A 227 -21.87 32.80 -33.92
N ILE A 228 -21.73 31.61 -34.50
CA ILE A 228 -21.44 30.40 -33.74
C ILE A 228 -20.01 30.42 -33.20
N GLU A 229 -19.02 30.84 -33.99
CA GLU A 229 -17.64 30.94 -33.50
C GLU A 229 -17.51 31.97 -32.37
N VAL A 230 -18.15 33.13 -32.50
CA VAL A 230 -18.06 34.21 -31.51
C VAL A 230 -18.83 33.91 -30.23
N PHE A 231 -20.04 33.34 -30.31
CA PHE A 231 -20.94 33.23 -29.15
C PHE A 231 -21.13 31.81 -28.60
N MET A 232 -20.89 30.76 -29.41
CA MET A 232 -21.26 29.38 -29.07
C MET A 232 -20.11 28.38 -29.09
N ALA A 233 -19.00 28.65 -29.77
CA ALA A 233 -17.90 27.69 -29.92
C ALA A 233 -17.37 27.18 -28.58
N ASP A 234 -17.18 28.05 -27.58
CA ASP A 234 -16.69 27.64 -26.27
C ASP A 234 -17.72 26.80 -25.49
N LYS A 235 -19.01 27.11 -25.60
CA LYS A 235 -20.09 26.29 -25.01
C LYS A 235 -20.17 24.92 -25.68
N ILE A 236 -20.02 24.87 -27.00
CA ILE A 236 -20.00 23.62 -27.78
C ILE A 236 -18.79 22.78 -27.36
N ARG A 237 -17.59 23.36 -27.33
CA ARG A 237 -16.35 22.70 -26.90
C ARG A 237 -16.48 22.19 -25.46
N SER A 238 -16.96 23.00 -24.53
CA SER A 238 -17.15 22.60 -23.13
C SER A 238 -18.15 21.45 -22.98
N ARG A 239 -19.32 21.51 -23.64
CA ARG A 239 -20.33 20.44 -23.58
C ARG A 239 -19.82 19.12 -24.17
N ILE A 240 -19.19 19.18 -25.34
CA ILE A 240 -18.62 17.99 -26.00
C ILE A 240 -17.49 17.41 -25.14
N SER A 241 -16.61 18.27 -24.61
CA SER A 241 -15.52 17.85 -23.72
C SER A 241 -16.05 17.09 -22.52
N ARG A 242 -17.08 17.66 -21.86
CA ARG A 242 -17.71 17.00 -20.71
C ARG A 242 -18.39 15.69 -21.08
N MET A 243 -19.15 15.66 -22.18
CA MET A 243 -19.82 14.45 -22.66
C MET A 243 -18.84 13.31 -22.92
N LEU A 244 -17.69 13.61 -23.56
CA LEU A 244 -16.67 12.61 -23.88
C LEU A 244 -15.90 12.12 -22.65
N SER A 245 -15.78 12.95 -21.61
CA SER A 245 -14.92 12.68 -20.45
C SER A 245 -15.67 12.08 -19.27
N ILE A 246 -16.96 12.38 -19.12
CA ILE A 246 -17.69 12.09 -17.89
C ILE A 246 -17.75 10.60 -17.55
N SER A 247 -17.86 9.71 -18.55
CA SER A 247 -17.83 8.26 -18.32
C SER A 247 -16.49 7.84 -17.74
N TYR A 248 -15.40 8.21 -18.40
CA TYR A 248 -14.05 7.87 -17.95
C TYR A 248 -13.77 8.38 -16.53
N LEU A 249 -14.14 9.63 -16.24
CA LEU A 249 -13.91 10.23 -14.92
C LEU A 249 -14.74 9.53 -13.83
N LYS A 250 -16.00 9.17 -14.11
CA LYS A 250 -16.85 8.39 -13.19
C LYS A 250 -16.27 7.00 -12.93
N ASP A 251 -15.87 6.29 -13.97
CA ASP A 251 -15.28 4.94 -13.86
C ASP A 251 -13.97 4.98 -13.07
N SER A 252 -13.14 6.00 -13.31
CA SER A 252 -11.88 6.21 -12.60
C SER A 252 -12.07 6.48 -11.11
N VAL A 253 -13.09 7.24 -10.74
CA VAL A 253 -13.42 7.51 -9.32
C VAL A 253 -13.99 6.28 -8.65
N SER A 254 -14.87 5.54 -9.32
CA SER A 254 -15.40 4.27 -8.82
C SER A 254 -14.27 3.26 -8.55
N THR A 255 -13.30 3.19 -9.47
CA THR A 255 -12.09 2.39 -9.28
C THR A 255 -11.32 2.83 -8.03
N LEU A 256 -11.13 4.14 -7.84
CA LEU A 256 -10.42 4.68 -6.69
C LEU A 256 -11.17 4.44 -5.36
N GLN A 257 -12.51 4.46 -5.38
CA GLN A 257 -13.35 4.10 -4.23
C GLN A 257 -13.18 2.64 -3.83
N ASN A 258 -13.20 1.72 -4.80
CA ASN A 258 -12.98 0.31 -4.55
C ASN A 258 -11.57 0.04 -3.99
N LEU A 259 -10.56 0.72 -4.54
CA LEU A 259 -9.18 0.63 -4.05
C LEU A 259 -9.05 1.17 -2.62
N LEU A 260 -9.70 2.28 -2.29
CA LEU A 260 -9.70 2.83 -0.93
C LEU A 260 -10.41 1.91 0.07
N ALA A 261 -11.53 1.30 -0.33
CA ALA A 261 -12.24 0.33 0.50
C ALA A 261 -11.39 -0.92 0.76
N GLU A 262 -10.68 -1.41 -0.25
CA GLU A 262 -9.78 -2.55 -0.12
C GLU A 262 -8.58 -2.23 0.79
N ASN A 263 -7.97 -1.05 0.61
CA ASN A 263 -6.91 -0.56 1.49
C ASN A 263 -7.34 -0.55 2.96
N ARG A 264 -8.55 -0.04 3.26
CA ARG A 264 -9.12 -0.06 4.62
C ARG A 264 -9.34 -1.48 5.15
N LYS A 265 -9.84 -2.41 4.34
CA LYS A 265 -9.99 -3.82 4.75
C LYS A 265 -8.65 -4.44 5.11
N GLN A 266 -7.61 -4.14 4.35
CA GLN A 266 -6.26 -4.62 4.65
C GLN A 266 -5.72 -4.01 5.94
N ILE A 267 -5.94 -2.71 6.19
CA ILE A 267 -5.62 -2.08 7.48
C ILE A 267 -6.29 -2.85 8.63
N PHE A 268 -7.61 -3.04 8.58
CA PHE A 268 -8.34 -3.77 9.63
C PHE A 268 -7.83 -5.19 9.84
N LYS A 269 -7.46 -5.87 8.76
CA LYS A 269 -6.87 -7.22 8.85
C LYS A 269 -5.55 -7.18 9.63
N VAL A 270 -4.67 -6.24 9.33
CA VAL A 270 -3.37 -6.09 9.99
C VAL A 270 -3.55 -5.73 11.46
N GLU A 271 -4.50 -4.83 11.77
CA GLU A 271 -4.86 -4.50 13.15
C GLU A 271 -5.37 -5.72 13.92
N SER A 272 -6.17 -6.57 13.28
CA SER A 272 -6.66 -7.82 13.88
C SER A 272 -5.56 -8.85 14.08
N ASP A 273 -4.66 -9.00 13.10
CA ASP A 273 -3.60 -10.01 13.10
C ASP A 273 -2.49 -9.68 14.10
N HIS A 274 -2.21 -8.39 14.33
CA HIS A 274 -1.08 -7.92 15.15
C HIS A 274 -1.48 -7.17 16.43
N HIS A 275 -2.77 -6.91 16.65
CA HIS A 275 -3.29 -6.17 17.82
C HIS A 275 -2.67 -4.77 18.03
N ILE A 276 -2.26 -4.12 16.95
CA ILE A 276 -1.73 -2.74 16.94
C ILE A 276 -2.63 -1.92 16.03
N THR A 277 -3.07 -0.74 16.47
CA THR A 277 -3.91 0.13 15.62
C THR A 277 -3.06 1.00 14.70
N ILE A 278 -3.59 1.34 13.52
CA ILE A 278 -2.90 2.25 12.60
C ILE A 278 -2.74 3.66 13.21
N ALA A 279 -3.66 4.06 14.09
CA ALA A 279 -3.59 5.33 14.80
C ALA A 279 -2.40 5.40 15.76
N GLU A 280 -2.13 4.30 16.49
CA GLU A 280 -0.96 4.20 17.37
C GLU A 280 0.33 4.21 16.55
N PHE A 281 0.37 3.48 15.43
CA PHE A 281 1.50 3.48 14.51
C PHE A 281 1.82 4.88 13.97
N ILE A 282 0.82 5.62 13.49
CA ILE A 282 1.01 6.98 13.00
C ILE A 282 1.51 7.90 14.12
N LYS A 283 0.97 7.77 15.34
CA LYS A 283 1.38 8.60 16.48
C LYS A 283 2.84 8.37 16.88
N GLN A 284 3.31 7.13 16.83
CA GLN A 284 4.70 6.78 17.12
C GLN A 284 5.66 7.34 16.08
N ASN A 285 5.33 7.20 14.79
CA ASN A 285 6.18 7.67 13.68
C ASN A 285 6.07 9.19 13.40
N ALA A 286 5.10 9.89 13.98
CA ALA A 286 4.98 11.35 13.89
C ALA A 286 5.75 12.09 15.00
N ALA A 287 6.26 11.37 16.00
CA ALA A 287 7.04 11.90 17.11
C ALA A 287 8.56 11.82 16.90
N GLU A 288 9.00 11.20 15.80
CA GLU A 288 10.37 11.24 15.26
C GLU A 288 10.52 12.33 14.19
#